data_AF-A0A352DUB9-F1
#
_entry.id   AF-A0A352DUB9-F1
#
_cell.length_a   1.000
_cell.length_b   1.000
_cell.length_c   1.000
_cell.angle_alpha   90.00
_cell.angle_beta   90.00
_cell.angle_gamma   90.00
#
_symmetry.space_group_name_H-M   'P 1'
#
loop_
_entity.id
_entity.type
_entity.pdbx_description
1 polymer ?
#
loop_
_entity_poly.entity_id
_entity_poly.type
_entity_poly.pdbx_seq_one_letter_code
_entity_poly.pdbx_strand_id
1 'polypeptide(L)'
;MDPEILFIDGGDAMPVQKLSASPPSPQHAAQAVLQVAERLYAMDPEWVVFFREVLGVDGIVRRTFGDADALVRFECSPQYARIREMLDTLRTRERDHPSERETQRVVTVRMPRSLHETLKAEAEQLRVSINTLCISKLMKLIDAQERGELADGRGRDESVATRTTGHGAAREAV
;
A
#
# COMPACT_ATOMS: atom_id res chain seq x y z
N MET A 1 -51.17 -18.27 55.48
CA MET A 1 -50.95 -17.54 56.74
C MET A 1 -49.46 -17.36 56.88
N ASP A 2 -48.99 -16.19 56.51
CA ASP A 2 -47.74 -15.60 57.02
C ASP A 2 -48.00 -15.04 58.44
N PRO A 3 -47.00 -14.53 59.19
CA PRO A 3 -45.56 -14.48 58.91
C PRO A 3 -44.69 -15.03 60.08
N GLU A 4 -43.36 -15.10 59.88
CA GLU A 4 -42.47 -14.28 60.71
C GLU A 4 -41.16 -13.97 59.97
N ILE A 5 -40.61 -12.77 60.24
CA ILE A 5 -39.44 -12.17 59.58
C ILE A 5 -38.30 -12.14 60.60
N LEU A 6 -37.06 -12.39 60.17
CA LEU A 6 -35.89 -11.98 60.95
C LEU A 6 -34.80 -11.30 60.11
N PHE A 7 -34.28 -10.20 60.65
CA PHE A 7 -33.27 -9.27 60.15
C PHE A 7 -32.23 -9.05 61.28
N ILE A 8 -30.93 -8.82 61.05
CA ILE A 8 -30.07 -8.73 59.85
C ILE A 8 -28.74 -9.43 60.23
N ASP A 9 -27.88 -9.84 59.27
CA ASP A 9 -26.56 -9.18 59.11
C ASP A 9 -25.82 -9.58 57.81
N GLY A 10 -24.84 -8.76 57.42
CA GLY A 10 -24.21 -8.75 56.10
C GLY A 10 -23.31 -9.91 55.73
N GLY A 11 -23.09 -10.06 54.41
CA GLY A 11 -22.04 -10.92 53.86
C GLY A 11 -22.42 -11.61 52.56
N ASP A 12 -22.02 -10.99 51.45
CA ASP A 12 -21.67 -11.59 50.15
C ASP A 12 -22.16 -13.02 49.82
N ALA A 13 -23.22 -13.10 49.00
CA ALA A 13 -23.39 -14.17 48.01
C ALA A 13 -24.41 -13.73 46.94
N MET A 14 -24.02 -12.83 46.04
CA MET A 14 -24.77 -12.70 44.78
C MET A 14 -24.66 -14.04 44.03
N PRO A 15 -25.76 -14.66 43.58
CA PRO A 15 -25.65 -15.81 42.70
C PRO A 15 -24.96 -15.33 41.43
N VAL A 16 -23.73 -15.81 41.21
CA VAL A 16 -22.97 -15.50 39.99
C VAL A 16 -23.77 -16.06 38.82
N GLN A 17 -24.58 -15.19 38.21
CA GLN A 17 -25.31 -15.52 37.00
C GLN A 17 -24.26 -15.93 35.97
N LYS A 18 -24.21 -17.23 35.72
CA LYS A 18 -23.34 -17.85 34.74
C LYS A 18 -23.68 -17.17 33.43
N LEU A 19 -22.82 -16.24 33.00
CA LEU A 19 -23.03 -15.43 31.81
C LEU A 19 -22.87 -16.35 30.60
N SER A 20 -23.92 -17.12 30.32
CA SER A 20 -24.02 -17.86 29.08
C SER A 20 -24.06 -16.81 27.99
N ALA A 21 -22.92 -16.65 27.33
CA ALA A 21 -22.84 -15.93 26.07
C ALA A 21 -23.70 -16.68 25.06
N SER A 22 -25.01 -16.38 25.09
CA SER A 22 -25.92 -16.69 24.00
C SER A 22 -25.25 -16.14 22.73
N PRO A 23 -25.17 -16.92 21.64
CA PRO A 23 -24.52 -16.45 20.43
C PRO A 23 -25.10 -15.08 20.06
N PRO A 24 -24.25 -14.07 19.80
CA PRO A 24 -24.73 -12.70 19.60
C PRO A 24 -25.79 -12.72 18.51
N SER A 25 -26.99 -12.21 18.82
CA SER A 25 -28.09 -12.30 17.86
C SER A 25 -27.65 -11.67 16.53
N PRO A 26 -28.07 -12.21 15.38
CA PRO A 26 -27.48 -11.84 14.08
C PRO A 26 -27.50 -10.33 13.78
N GLN A 27 -28.41 -9.58 14.40
CA GLN A 27 -28.46 -8.12 14.38
C GLN A 27 -27.28 -7.44 15.11
N HIS A 28 -26.90 -7.92 16.31
CA HIS A 28 -25.72 -7.42 17.02
C HIS A 28 -24.43 -7.78 16.27
N ALA A 29 -24.35 -8.98 15.69
CA ALA A 29 -23.25 -9.38 14.83
C ALA A 29 -23.12 -8.46 13.60
N ALA A 30 -24.22 -8.20 12.90
CA ALA A 30 -24.25 -7.28 11.76
C ALA A 30 -23.82 -5.85 12.14
N GLN A 31 -24.26 -5.36 13.30
CA GLN A 31 -23.87 -4.03 13.79
C GLN A 31 -22.39 -3.95 14.17
N ALA A 32 -21.82 -5.01 14.74
CA ALA A 32 -20.39 -5.08 15.07
C ALA A 32 -19.53 -5.05 13.79
N VAL A 33 -19.92 -5.80 12.75
CA VAL A 33 -19.25 -5.76 11.44
C VAL A 33 -19.29 -4.34 10.84
N LEU A 34 -20.44 -3.67 10.89
CA LEU A 34 -20.57 -2.30 10.40
C LEU A 34 -19.63 -1.34 11.14
N GLN A 35 -19.57 -1.37 12.47
CA GLN A 35 -18.68 -0.49 13.24
C GLN A 35 -17.20 -0.70 12.91
N VAL A 36 -16.76 -1.94 12.65
CA VAL A 36 -15.37 -2.22 12.24
C VAL A 36 -15.12 -1.71 10.81
N ALA A 37 -16.08 -1.90 9.90
CA ALA A 37 -15.99 -1.34 8.55
C ALA A 37 -15.95 0.20 8.56
N GLU A 38 -16.79 0.87 9.37
CA GLU A 38 -16.77 2.33 9.53
C GLU A 38 -15.43 2.83 10.07
N ARG A 39 -14.87 2.14 11.06
CA ARG A 39 -13.52 2.47 11.58
C ARG A 39 -12.43 2.29 10.52
N LEU A 40 -12.48 1.20 9.75
CA LEU A 40 -11.51 0.95 8.69
C LEU A 40 -11.62 2.01 7.58
N TYR A 41 -12.84 2.35 7.17
CA TYR A 41 -13.10 3.40 6.18
C TYR A 41 -12.64 4.79 6.64
N ALA A 42 -12.77 5.10 7.94
CA ALA A 42 -12.26 6.34 8.51
C ALA A 42 -10.72 6.46 8.49
N MET A 43 -9.99 5.36 8.28
CA MET A 43 -8.54 5.36 8.03
C MET A 43 -8.18 5.60 6.55
N ASP A 44 -9.17 5.83 5.69
CA ASP A 44 -9.03 6.16 4.27
C ASP A 44 -8.20 5.16 3.42
N PRO A 45 -8.51 3.85 3.48
CA PRO A 45 -7.79 2.81 2.74
C PRO A 45 -8.12 2.77 1.25
N GLU A 46 -7.22 2.22 0.44
CA GLU A 46 -7.52 1.77 -0.93
C GLU A 46 -8.72 0.81 -0.97
N TRP A 47 -9.52 0.83 -2.03
CA TRP A 47 -10.75 0.00 -2.07
C TRP A 47 -10.41 -1.49 -2.05
N VAL A 48 -9.25 -1.88 -2.58
CA VAL A 48 -8.76 -3.28 -2.58
C VAL A 48 -8.47 -3.75 -1.14
N VAL A 49 -7.85 -2.90 -0.33
CA VAL A 49 -7.56 -3.19 1.09
C VAL A 49 -8.86 -3.27 1.87
N PHE A 50 -9.74 -2.29 1.73
CA PHE A 50 -11.06 -2.31 2.37
C PHE A 50 -11.88 -3.56 2.01
N PHE A 51 -11.92 -3.91 0.71
CA PHE A 51 -12.58 -5.11 0.24
C PHE A 51 -11.99 -6.38 0.86
N ARG A 52 -10.66 -6.53 0.89
CA ARG A 52 -10.00 -7.73 1.44
C ARG A 52 -10.29 -7.92 2.92
N GLU A 53 -10.16 -6.87 3.73
CA GLU A 53 -10.33 -6.96 5.19
C GLU A 53 -11.80 -7.13 5.62
N VAL A 54 -12.77 -6.58 4.87
CA VAL A 54 -14.20 -6.64 5.23
C VAL A 54 -14.93 -7.79 4.53
N LEU A 55 -14.80 -7.89 3.20
CA LEU A 55 -15.58 -8.76 2.31
C LEU A 55 -14.78 -9.93 1.69
N GLY A 56 -13.45 -9.90 1.82
CA GLY A 56 -12.55 -10.91 1.27
C GLY A 56 -12.73 -12.30 1.87
N VAL A 57 -11.98 -13.27 1.35
CA VAL A 57 -12.02 -14.68 1.81
C VAL A 57 -11.72 -14.83 3.31
N ASP A 58 -10.79 -14.04 3.83
CA ASP A 58 -10.43 -13.94 5.25
C ASP A 58 -11.10 -12.74 5.97
N GLY A 59 -12.06 -12.08 5.31
CA GLY A 59 -12.65 -10.83 5.76
C GLY A 59 -13.56 -10.98 6.99
N ILE A 60 -13.76 -9.89 7.71
CA ILE A 60 -14.54 -9.82 8.95
C ILE A 60 -15.96 -10.40 8.76
N VAL A 61 -16.61 -10.16 7.62
CA VAL A 61 -17.93 -10.75 7.30
C VAL A 61 -17.92 -12.27 7.36
N ARG A 62 -16.93 -12.93 6.72
CA ARG A 62 -16.84 -14.40 6.71
C ARG A 62 -16.42 -14.98 8.06
N ARG A 63 -15.62 -14.25 8.84
CA ARG A 63 -15.27 -14.65 10.23
C ARG A 63 -16.46 -14.56 11.17
N THR A 64 -17.35 -13.60 10.97
CA THR A 64 -18.57 -13.41 11.79
C THR A 64 -19.72 -14.31 11.33
N PHE A 65 -19.88 -14.51 10.02
CA PHE A 65 -20.93 -15.31 9.40
C PHE A 65 -20.31 -16.47 8.61
N GLY A 66 -19.86 -17.50 9.34
CA GLY A 66 -19.29 -18.72 8.75
C GLY A 66 -20.32 -19.69 8.14
N ASP A 67 -21.61 -19.42 8.32
CA ASP A 67 -22.73 -20.16 7.75
C ASP A 67 -23.31 -19.46 6.51
N ALA A 68 -23.65 -20.24 5.48
CA ALA A 68 -24.11 -19.70 4.19
C ALA A 68 -25.46 -18.99 4.31
N ASP A 69 -26.42 -19.55 5.05
CA ASP A 69 -27.72 -18.90 5.28
C ASP A 69 -27.59 -17.65 6.14
N ALA A 70 -26.66 -17.64 7.11
CA ALA A 70 -26.34 -16.45 7.89
C ALA A 70 -25.75 -15.33 7.03
N LEU A 71 -24.89 -15.66 6.07
CA LEU A 71 -24.29 -14.71 5.15
C LEU A 71 -25.34 -14.13 4.17
N VAL A 72 -26.22 -14.95 3.59
CA VAL A 72 -27.35 -14.47 2.76
C VAL A 72 -28.27 -13.53 3.54
N ARG A 73 -28.61 -13.86 4.80
CA ARG A 73 -29.38 -12.97 5.67
C ARG A 73 -28.67 -11.64 5.94
N PHE A 74 -27.34 -11.64 6.07
CA PHE A 74 -26.56 -10.42 6.21
C PHE A 74 -26.51 -9.59 4.92
N GLU A 75 -26.43 -10.22 3.75
CA GLU A 75 -26.47 -9.53 2.45
C GLU A 75 -27.79 -8.81 2.17
N CYS A 76 -28.89 -9.28 2.76
CA CYS A 76 -30.19 -8.59 2.74
C CYS A 76 -30.33 -7.49 3.80
N SER A 77 -29.32 -7.27 4.66
CA SER A 77 -29.40 -6.32 5.78
C SER A 77 -29.01 -4.87 5.39
N PRO A 78 -29.56 -3.85 6.08
CA PRO A 78 -29.17 -2.46 5.83
C PRO A 78 -27.70 -2.17 6.18
N GLN A 79 -27.10 -2.94 7.10
CA GLN A 79 -25.68 -2.85 7.44
C GLN A 79 -24.80 -3.19 6.23
N TYR A 80 -25.15 -4.24 5.48
CA TYR A 80 -24.41 -4.61 4.27
C TYR A 80 -24.61 -3.61 3.12
N ALA A 81 -25.81 -3.04 2.99
CA ALA A 81 -26.04 -1.94 2.04
C ALA A 81 -25.09 -0.76 2.32
N ARG A 82 -24.93 -0.36 3.59
CA ARG A 82 -24.02 0.71 3.98
C ARG A 82 -22.55 0.40 3.69
N ILE A 83 -22.10 -0.84 3.93
CA ILE A 83 -20.74 -1.28 3.58
C ILE A 83 -20.50 -1.22 2.06
N ARG A 84 -21.51 -1.52 1.23
CA ARG A 84 -21.40 -1.38 -0.23
C ARG A 84 -21.33 0.08 -0.68
N GLU A 85 -22.12 0.99 -0.10
CA GLU A 85 -22.00 2.44 -0.37
C GLU A 85 -20.59 2.96 -0.09
N MET A 86 -19.98 2.52 1.01
CA MET A 86 -18.61 2.88 1.39
C MET A 86 -17.59 2.34 0.37
N LEU A 87 -17.72 1.08 -0.02
CA LEU A 87 -16.86 0.46 -1.05
C LEU A 87 -16.96 1.17 -2.41
N ASP A 88 -18.18 1.49 -2.87
CA ASP A 88 -18.38 2.17 -4.15
C ASP A 88 -17.92 3.64 -4.10
N THR A 89 -17.93 4.27 -2.91
CA THR A 89 -17.29 5.58 -2.68
C THR A 89 -15.78 5.48 -2.85
N LEU A 90 -15.12 4.50 -2.22
CA LEU A 90 -13.68 4.28 -2.37
C LEU A 90 -13.30 3.95 -3.83
N ARG A 91 -14.09 3.12 -4.52
CA ARG A 91 -13.88 2.80 -5.94
C ARG A 91 -14.01 4.01 -6.86
N THR A 92 -14.99 4.88 -6.61
CA THR A 92 -15.18 6.10 -7.41
C THR A 92 -13.99 7.03 -7.19
N ARG A 93 -13.60 7.23 -5.93
CA ARG A 93 -12.41 8.02 -5.58
C ARG A 93 -11.12 7.46 -6.21
N GLU A 94 -10.88 6.15 -6.18
CA GLU A 94 -9.65 5.57 -6.77
C GLU A 94 -9.67 5.59 -8.31
N ARG A 95 -10.84 5.72 -8.94
CA ARG A 95 -10.94 5.97 -10.39
C ARG A 95 -10.63 7.42 -10.75
N ASP A 96 -11.07 8.37 -9.94
CA ASP A 96 -10.81 9.81 -10.15
C ASP A 96 -9.38 10.21 -9.70
N HIS A 97 -8.86 9.50 -8.70
CA HIS A 97 -7.52 9.62 -8.15
C HIS A 97 -6.91 8.21 -7.95
N PRO A 98 -6.30 7.61 -8.98
CA PRO A 98 -5.61 6.33 -8.84
C PRO A 98 -4.41 6.49 -7.91
N SER A 99 -4.61 6.14 -6.64
CA SER A 99 -3.64 6.32 -5.57
C SER A 99 -2.32 5.63 -5.89
N GLU A 100 -1.26 6.41 -5.80
CA GLU A 100 0.09 5.99 -5.36
C GLU A 100 0.60 4.64 -5.92
N ARG A 101 0.80 4.61 -7.24
CA ARG A 101 1.73 3.65 -7.87
C ARG A 101 3.05 3.62 -7.07
N GLU A 102 3.38 2.45 -6.52
CA GLU A 102 4.71 1.98 -6.09
C GLU A 102 5.69 3.11 -5.68
N THR A 103 5.77 3.38 -4.37
CA THR A 103 6.60 4.44 -3.71
C THR A 103 7.64 5.11 -4.62
N GLN A 104 7.20 6.10 -5.39
CA GLN A 104 8.01 6.67 -6.47
C GLN A 104 9.32 7.27 -5.92
N ARG A 105 10.45 6.87 -6.50
CA ARG A 105 11.79 7.39 -6.15
C ARG A 105 12.28 8.33 -7.24
N VAL A 106 12.85 9.46 -6.84
CA VAL A 106 13.37 10.48 -7.77
C VAL A 106 14.85 10.22 -8.03
N VAL A 107 15.21 10.09 -9.31
CA VAL A 107 16.61 10.06 -9.77
C VAL A 107 16.91 11.40 -10.44
N THR A 108 17.84 12.16 -9.87
CA THR A 108 18.26 13.46 -10.43
C THR A 108 19.48 13.28 -11.33
N VAL A 109 19.32 13.48 -12.63
CA VAL A 109 20.41 13.45 -13.62
C VAL A 109 20.88 14.88 -13.91
N ARG A 110 22.20 15.11 -13.90
CA ARG A 110 22.81 16.38 -14.35
C ARG A 110 23.25 16.24 -15.80
N MET A 111 22.90 17.22 -16.63
CA MET A 111 23.15 17.21 -18.07
C MET A 111 23.42 18.64 -18.60
N PRO A 112 24.19 18.81 -19.69
CA PRO A 112 24.40 20.11 -20.31
C PRO A 112 23.09 20.73 -20.82
N ARG A 113 22.96 22.06 -20.74
CA ARG A 113 21.75 22.79 -21.15
C ARG A 113 21.33 22.46 -22.59
N SER A 114 22.27 22.44 -23.53
CA SER A 114 21.99 22.13 -24.95
C SER A 114 21.29 20.78 -25.12
N LEU A 115 21.74 19.74 -24.41
CA LEU A 115 21.17 18.40 -24.47
C LEU A 115 19.74 18.37 -23.88
N HIS A 116 19.50 19.14 -22.82
CA HIS A 116 18.16 19.30 -22.24
C HIS A 116 17.18 19.99 -23.21
N GLU A 117 17.57 21.09 -23.86
CA GLU A 117 16.70 21.77 -24.84
C GLU A 117 16.39 20.86 -26.04
N THR A 118 17.34 20.05 -26.52
CA THR A 118 17.09 19.05 -27.58
C THR A 118 16.07 18.00 -27.16
N LEU A 119 16.21 17.41 -25.96
CA LEU A 119 15.24 16.42 -25.46
C LEU A 119 13.86 17.04 -25.19
N LYS A 120 13.79 18.31 -24.79
CA LYS A 120 12.53 19.04 -24.67
C LYS A 120 11.81 19.17 -26.00
N ALA A 121 12.48 19.62 -27.05
CA ALA A 121 11.89 19.75 -28.38
C ALA A 121 11.40 18.40 -28.94
N GLU A 122 12.15 17.33 -28.73
CA GLU A 122 11.75 15.97 -29.14
C GLU A 122 10.54 15.45 -28.33
N ALA A 123 10.50 15.72 -27.03
CA ALA A 123 9.38 15.34 -26.17
C ALA A 123 8.08 16.08 -26.55
N GLU A 124 8.17 17.37 -26.90
CA GLU A 124 7.04 18.18 -27.39
C GLU A 124 6.49 17.64 -28.71
N GLN A 125 7.36 17.28 -29.67
CA GLN A 125 6.95 16.65 -30.95
C GLN A 125 6.22 15.32 -30.74
N LEU A 126 6.71 14.50 -29.80
CA LEU A 126 6.13 13.20 -29.45
C LEU A 126 4.96 13.30 -28.46
N ARG A 127 4.61 14.51 -27.98
CA ARG A 127 3.57 14.78 -26.97
C ARG A 127 3.72 13.97 -25.68
N VAL A 128 4.96 13.76 -25.23
CA VAL A 128 5.30 13.09 -23.97
C VAL A 128 6.05 14.03 -23.03
N SER A 129 6.17 13.67 -21.75
CA SER A 129 7.06 14.42 -20.85
C SER A 129 8.53 14.13 -21.17
N ILE A 130 9.42 15.10 -20.88
CA ILE A 130 10.87 14.93 -20.98
C ILE A 130 11.32 13.69 -20.20
N ASN A 131 10.80 13.49 -18.99
CA ASN A 131 11.13 12.35 -18.13
C ASN A 131 10.72 11.02 -18.78
N THR A 132 9.53 10.96 -19.39
CA THR A 132 9.04 9.77 -20.12
C THR A 132 9.95 9.44 -21.31
N LEU A 133 10.39 10.46 -22.06
CA LEU A 133 11.31 10.29 -23.18
C LEU A 133 12.71 9.84 -22.71
N CYS A 134 13.24 10.44 -21.65
CA CYS A 134 14.51 10.06 -21.03
C CYS A 134 14.51 8.59 -20.58
N ILE A 135 13.52 8.17 -19.81
CA ILE A 135 13.38 6.78 -19.34
C ILE A 135 13.29 5.83 -20.55
N SER A 136 12.47 6.19 -21.55
CA SER A 136 12.32 5.40 -22.78
C SER A 136 13.61 5.26 -23.60
N LYS A 137 14.48 6.29 -23.62
CA LYS A 137 15.80 6.23 -24.26
C LYS A 137 16.80 5.41 -23.44
N LEU A 138 16.80 5.55 -22.11
CA LEU A 138 17.67 4.78 -21.22
C LEU A 138 17.39 3.27 -21.30
N MET A 139 16.12 2.85 -21.26
CA MET A 139 15.76 1.43 -21.42
C MET A 139 16.27 0.87 -22.76
N LYS A 140 15.99 1.57 -23.87
CA LYS A 140 16.47 1.16 -25.21
C LYS A 140 17.99 1.02 -25.33
N LEU A 141 18.76 1.81 -24.57
CA LEU A 141 20.22 1.71 -24.53
C LEU A 141 20.67 0.47 -23.75
N ILE A 142 20.06 0.19 -22.59
CA ILE A 142 20.34 -1.01 -21.79
C ILE A 142 20.02 -2.27 -22.62
N ASP A 143 18.83 -2.34 -23.22
CA ASP A 143 18.42 -3.46 -24.07
C ASP A 143 19.41 -3.69 -25.23
N ALA A 144 20.01 -2.62 -25.77
CA ALA A 144 20.98 -2.69 -26.86
C ALA A 144 22.37 -3.14 -26.38
N GLN A 145 22.77 -2.73 -25.18
CA GLN A 145 24.04 -3.13 -24.57
C GLN A 145 24.03 -4.61 -24.17
N GLU A 146 22.95 -5.11 -23.55
CA GLU A 146 22.79 -6.54 -23.22
C GLU A 146 22.91 -7.45 -24.45
N ARG A 147 22.35 -7.02 -25.59
CA ARG A 147 22.51 -7.72 -26.88
C ARG A 147 23.93 -7.68 -27.44
N GLY A 148 24.73 -6.69 -27.06
CA GLY A 148 26.12 -6.52 -27.51
C GLY A 148 27.14 -7.23 -26.62
N GLU A 149 26.95 -7.25 -25.30
CA GLU A 149 27.85 -7.92 -24.36
C GLU A 149 27.89 -9.44 -24.57
N LEU A 150 26.77 -10.03 -25.01
CA LEU A 150 26.68 -11.41 -25.49
C LEU A 150 27.60 -11.73 -26.68
N ALA A 151 28.17 -10.72 -27.36
CA ALA A 151 29.06 -10.88 -28.50
C ALA A 151 30.56 -10.60 -28.21
N ASP A 152 30.91 -9.82 -27.18
CA ASP A 152 32.26 -9.22 -27.03
C ASP A 152 33.15 -9.80 -25.91
N GLY A 153 32.65 -10.75 -25.12
CA GLY A 153 33.39 -11.35 -23.97
C GLY A 153 34.61 -12.23 -24.30
N ARG A 154 35.37 -11.92 -25.36
CA ARG A 154 36.40 -12.80 -25.95
C ARG A 154 37.87 -12.41 -25.76
N GLY A 155 38.18 -11.29 -25.11
CA GLY A 155 39.55 -11.07 -24.59
C GLY A 155 39.93 -9.64 -24.24
N ARG A 156 40.44 -9.45 -23.02
CA ARG A 156 41.40 -8.41 -22.60
C ARG A 156 41.76 -8.58 -21.11
N ASP A 157 43.00 -8.96 -20.84
CA ASP A 157 43.67 -8.74 -19.57
C ASP A 157 45.15 -8.50 -19.89
N GLU A 158 45.65 -7.28 -19.65
CA GLU A 158 47.07 -7.01 -19.37
C GLU A 158 47.33 -5.52 -19.04
N SER A 159 48.03 -5.32 -17.92
CA SER A 159 49.01 -4.25 -17.64
C SER A 159 48.56 -2.78 -17.43
N VAL A 160 48.45 -2.42 -16.15
CA VAL A 160 48.55 -1.04 -15.62
C VAL A 160 49.81 -0.89 -14.78
N ALA A 161 50.78 -0.05 -15.19
CA ALA A 161 51.85 0.43 -14.30
C ALA A 161 52.63 1.63 -14.87
N THR A 162 52.43 2.84 -14.31
CA THR A 162 53.49 3.69 -13.70
C THR A 162 52.92 5.03 -13.20
N ARG A 163 53.50 5.57 -12.12
CA ARG A 163 53.14 6.86 -11.50
C ARG A 163 54.33 7.81 -11.43
N THR A 164 54.06 9.07 -11.79
CA THR A 164 54.58 10.37 -11.32
C THR A 164 55.79 10.43 -10.36
N THR A 165 56.68 11.41 -10.58
CA THR A 165 57.21 12.37 -9.57
C THR A 165 57.90 13.56 -10.31
N GLY A 166 57.84 14.79 -9.75
CA GLY A 166 58.47 15.99 -10.32
C GLY A 166 59.48 16.67 -9.38
N HIS A 167 60.25 17.65 -9.88
CA HIS A 167 61.25 18.41 -9.13
C HIS A 167 61.25 19.90 -9.52
N GLY A 168 61.56 20.80 -8.59
CA GLY A 168 61.46 22.26 -8.76
C GLY A 168 62.80 22.96 -9.05
N ALA A 169 62.77 24.27 -9.29
CA ALA A 169 63.97 25.08 -9.55
C ALA A 169 63.84 26.52 -9.03
N ALA A 170 64.80 26.93 -8.19
CA ALA A 170 65.15 28.32 -7.92
C ALA A 170 66.57 28.37 -7.30
N ARG A 171 67.53 29.05 -7.94
CA ARG A 171 68.79 29.48 -7.31
C ARG A 171 69.48 30.59 -8.11
N GLU A 172 70.27 31.39 -7.40
CA GLU A 172 70.86 32.67 -7.83
C GLU A 172 72.41 32.64 -7.73
N ALA A 173 73.07 33.70 -8.20
CA ALA A 173 74.53 33.98 -8.25
C ALA A 173 75.31 33.19 -9.33
N VAL A 174 76.14 33.82 -10.18
CA VAL A 174 77.11 34.92 -9.97
C VAL A 174 77.07 35.95 -11.11
#